data_AF-M5UDQ7-F1
#
_entry.id   AF-M5UDQ7-F1
#
_cell.length_a   1.000
_cell.length_b   1.000
_cell.length_c   1.000
_cell.angle_alpha   90.00
_cell.angle_beta   90.00
_cell.angle_gamma   90.00
#
_symmetry.space_group_name_H-M   'P 1'
#
loop_
_entity.id
_entity.type
_entity.pdbx_description
1 polymer ?
#
loop_
_entity_poly.entity_id
_entity_poly.type
_entity_poly.pdbx_seq_one_letter_code
_entity_poly.pdbx_strand_id
1 'polypeptide(L)' 'MEVEHVGYGLTQYAEEQGHDFVVVGDSGRGLISRVLLGSTSRYVLHHVHCSVLIVRQGEEKDC' A
#
# COMPACT_ATOMS: atom_id res chain seq x y z
N MET A 1 -6.64 19.06 14.47
CA MET A 1 -6.62 18.92 12.99
C MET A 1 -6.04 17.55 12.73
N GLU A 2 -6.90 16.53 12.77
CA GLU A 2 -6.44 15.15 12.54
C GLU A 2 -6.01 15.08 11.07
N VAL A 3 -4.74 14.80 10.84
CA VAL A 3 -4.28 14.43 9.51
C VAL A 3 -4.89 13.06 9.26
N GLU A 4 -5.97 13.03 8.49
CA GLU A 4 -6.58 11.80 8.02
C GLU A 4 -5.48 10.99 7.33
N HIS A 5 -5.12 9.85 7.92
CA HIS A 5 -4.02 9.02 7.42
C HIS A 5 -4.39 8.57 6.00
N VAL A 6 -3.51 8.77 5.00
CA VAL A 6 -3.80 8.42 3.58
C VAL A 6 -4.32 6.97 3.45
N GLY A 7 -3.83 6.06 4.28
CA GLY A 7 -4.32 4.69 4.34
C GLY A 7 -5.81 4.57 4.71
N TYR A 8 -6.31 5.40 5.62
CA TYR A 8 -7.73 5.42 6.02
C TYR A 8 -8.64 5.86 4.87
N GLY A 9 -8.28 6.96 4.20
CA GLY A 9 -9.07 7.43 3.05
C GLY A 9 -9.12 6.41 1.91
N LEU A 10 -8.02 5.67 1.68
CA LEU A 10 -7.98 4.60 0.69
C LEU A 10 -8.89 3.41 1.06
N THR A 11 -8.86 2.97 2.32
CA THR A 11 -9.67 1.83 2.77
C THR A 11 -11.15 2.19 2.75
N GLN A 12 -11.50 3.36 3.27
CA GLN A 12 -12.88 3.86 3.27
C GLN A 12 -13.41 3.97 1.84
N TYR A 13 -12.65 4.58 0.93
CA TYR A 13 -13.08 4.72 -0.46
C TYR A 13 -13.28 3.37 -1.15
N ALA A 14 -12.37 2.42 -0.93
CA ALA A 14 -12.49 1.08 -1.51
C ALA A 14 -13.74 0.34 -1.02
N GLU A 15 -14.09 0.49 0.25
CA GLU A 15 -15.30 -0.10 0.85
C GLU A 15 -16.58 0.56 0.33
N GLU A 16 -16.63 1.89 0.33
CA GLU A 16 -17.80 2.65 -0.12
C GLU A 16 -18.16 2.39 -1.59
N GLN A 17 -17.14 2.18 -2.43
CA GLN A 17 -17.33 1.91 -3.85
C GLN A 17 -17.45 0.40 -4.16
N GLY A 18 -17.36 -0.48 -3.17
CA GLY A 18 -17.46 -1.93 -3.35
C GLY A 18 -16.36 -2.50 -4.24
N HIS A 19 -15.12 -2.04 -4.07
CA HIS A 19 -13.98 -2.56 -4.83
C HIS A 19 -13.51 -3.92 -4.30
N ASP A 20 -13.43 -4.92 -5.18
CA ASP A 20 -12.97 -6.27 -4.83
C ASP A 20 -11.42 -6.40 -4.79
N PHE A 21 -10.70 -5.36 -5.23
CA PHE A 21 -9.25 -5.40 -5.37
C PHE A 21 -8.60 -4.02 -5.24
N VAL A 22 -7.50 -3.94 -4.48
CA VAL A 22 -6.70 -2.73 -4.29
C VAL A 22 -5.24 -2.99 -4.63
N VAL A 23 -4.63 -2.07 -5.40
CA VAL A 23 -3.20 -2.09 -5.74
C VAL A 23 -2.51 -0.91 -5.09
N VAL A 24 -1.44 -1.19 -4.36
CA VAL A 24 -0.60 -0.15 -3.72
C VAL A 24 0.87 -0.38 -4.06
N GLY A 25 1.61 0.71 -4.20
CA GLY A 25 3.07 0.65 -4.30
C GLY A 25 3.72 0.45 -2.94
N ASP A 26 4.99 0.04 -2.93
CA ASP A 26 5.87 0.13 -1.78
C ASP A 26 6.84 1.32 -1.95
N SER A 27 6.96 2.16 -0.92
CA SER A 27 7.73 3.42 -0.99
C SER A 27 9.22 3.26 -0.71
N GLY A 28 9.68 2.05 -0.39
CA GLY A 28 11.05 1.83 0.04
C GLY A 28 12.04 1.70 -1.13
N ARG A 29 13.21 2.32 -0.99
CA ARG A 29 14.41 2.05 -1.81
C ARG A 29 15.49 1.42 -0.93
N GLY A 30 16.27 0.49 -1.48
CA GLY A 30 17.38 -0.16 -0.78
C GLY A 30 16.98 -1.31 0.16
N LEU A 31 17.91 -1.72 1.03
CA LEU A 31 17.78 -2.92 1.88
C LEU A 31 16.51 -2.96 2.75
N ILE A 32 16.05 -1.80 3.22
CA ILE A 32 14.90 -1.72 4.14
C ILE A 32 13.60 -2.11 3.43
N SER A 33 13.44 -1.74 2.14
CA SER A 33 12.24 -2.10 1.39
C SER A 33 12.11 -3.60 1.17
N ARG A 34 13.23 -4.34 1.17
CA ARG A 34 13.20 -5.81 1.08
C ARG A 34 12.60 -6.48 2.31
N VAL A 35 12.62 -5.81 3.46
CA VAL A 35 12.22 -6.40 4.74
C VAL A 35 10.93 -5.79 5.29
N LEU A 36 10.69 -4.50 5.03
CA LEU A 36 9.55 -3.76 5.56
C LEU A 36 8.67 -3.18 4.45
N LEU A 37 7.38 -3.05 4.74
CA LEU A 37 6.41 -2.33 3.91
C LEU A 37 6.36 -0.85 4.30
N GLY A 38 6.11 0.02 3.32
CA GLY A 38 5.73 1.41 3.56
C GLY A 38 4.49 1.53 4.46
N SER A 39 4.37 2.66 5.17
CA SER A 39 3.28 2.90 6.14
C SER A 39 1.89 2.79 5.51
N THR A 40 1.68 3.36 4.33
CA THR A 40 0.41 3.28 3.61
C THR A 40 0.09 1.86 3.17
N SER A 41 1.04 1.16 2.54
CA SER A 41 0.85 -0.22 2.06
C SER A 41 0.58 -1.17 3.22
N ARG A 42 1.27 -0.99 4.35
CA ARG A 42 1.02 -1.73 5.59
C ARG A 42 -0.37 -1.44 6.16
N TYR A 43 -0.78 -0.17 6.18
CA TYR A 43 -2.10 0.20 6.69
C TYR A 43 -3.21 -0.44 5.84
N VAL A 44 -3.16 -0.26 4.52
CA VAL A 44 -4.15 -0.82 3.59
C VAL A 44 -4.24 -2.34 3.72
N LEU A 45 -3.09 -3.03 3.75
CA LEU A 45 -3.02 -4.49 3.92
C LEU A 45 -3.76 -5.00 5.17
N HIS A 46 -3.76 -4.22 6.25
CA HIS A 46 -4.38 -4.62 7.52
C HIS A 46 -5.86 -4.23 7.67
N HIS A 47 -6.34 -3.26 6.90
CA HIS A 47 -7.66 -2.65 7.14
C HIS A 47 -8.66 -2.84 6.01
N VAL A 48 -8.22 -3.07 4.75
CA VAL A 48 -9.18 -3.25 3.66
C VAL A 48 -9.81 -4.64 3.67
N HIS A 49 -11.10 -4.71 3.36
CA HIS A 49 -11.87 -5.96 3.33
C HIS A 49 -11.82 -6.71 1.98
N CYS A 50 -10.90 -6.35 1.09
CA CYS A 50 -10.77 -6.95 -0.24
C CYS A 50 -9.32 -7.38 -0.56
N SER A 51 -9.11 -7.97 -1.73
CA SER A 51 -7.80 -8.49 -2.11
C SER A 51 -6.79 -7.35 -2.33
N VAL A 52 -5.56 -7.50 -1.83
CA VAL A 52 -4.51 -6.47 -1.92
C VAL A 52 -3.30 -6.98 -2.69
N LEU A 53 -2.86 -6.21 -3.68
CA LEU A 53 -1.58 -6.40 -4.37
C LEU A 53 -0.61 -5.27 -4.02
N ILE A 54 0.56 -5.65 -3.49
CA ILE A 54 1.66 -4.73 -3.22
C ILE A 54 2.70 -4.84 -4.33
N VAL A 55 2.86 -3.76 -5.09
CA VAL A 55 3.86 -3.66 -6.16
C VAL A 55 5.16 -3.12 -5.59
N ARG A 56 6.20 -3.94 -5.63
CA ARG A 56 7.57 -3.54 -5.25
C ARG A 56 8.34 -3.15 -6.50
N GLN A 57 9.14 -2.09 -6.41
CA GLN A 57 10.12 -1.77 -7.44
C GLN A 57 11.22 -2.83 -7.37
N GLY A 58 11.46 -3.54 -8.48
CA GLY A 58 12.64 -4.41 -8.62
C GLY A 58 13.91 -3.56 -8.68
N GLU A 59 15.06 -4.15 -8.36
CA GLU A 59 16.32 -3.46 -8.63
C GLU A 59 16.45 -3.29 -10.16
N GLU A 60 16.68 -2.06 -10.63
CA GLU A 60 17.20 -1.85 -11.98
C GLU A 60 18.54 -2.58 -12.03
N LYS A 61 18.56 -3.71 -12.74
CA LYS A 61 19.83 -4.23 -13.22
C LYS A 61 20.20 -3.36 -14.40
N ASP A 62 21.10 -2.40 -14.18
CA ASP A 62 21.82 -1.76 -15.28
C ASP A 62 22.40 -2.90 -16.13
N CYS A 63 21.95 -2.99 -17.38
CA CYS A 63 22.47 -3.92 -18.39
C CYS A 63 23.90 -3.57 -18.77
#